data_AF-A0A925QV08-F1
#
_entry.id   AF-A0A925QV08-F1
#
_cell.length_a   1.000
_cell.length_b   1.000
_cell.length_c   1.000
_cell.angle_alpha   90.00
_cell.angle_beta   90.00
_cell.angle_gamma   90.00
#
_symmetry.space_group_name_H-M   'P 1'
#
loop_
_entity.id
_entity.type
_entity.pdbx_description
1 polymer ?
#
loop_
_entity_poly.entity_id
_entity_poly.type
_entity_poly.pdbx_seq_one_letter_code
_entity_poly.pdbx_strand_id
1 'polypeptide(L)'
;KYYRLQLELAKEANLPVQIHTPHRYKKHGTQRSMDIAIEHGLSPQMVIVDHNNEETVKEVLDRGFWAGFTIYPFTKMGNERMVEIVKQYGSDRIMVNSAADWGISDPLAVPKTAALMLAEGIARKDIELVTYRNAIDAFGQSNQINVSEFEIGTDIDQSRKFEGNTILRGGQQPRIDKSSIIIS
;
A
#
# COMPACT_ATOMS: atom_id res chain seq x y z
N LYS A 1 12.05 -16.96 -14.54
CA LYS A 1 11.03 -17.98 -14.86
C LYS A 1 9.69 -17.63 -14.22
N TYR A 2 9.52 -17.80 -12.89
CA TYR A 2 8.20 -17.68 -12.26
C TYR A 2 7.58 -16.29 -12.30
N TYR A 3 8.36 -15.23 -12.06
CA TYR A 3 7.85 -13.86 -12.17
C TYR A 3 7.17 -13.59 -13.53
N ARG A 4 7.76 -14.07 -14.63
CA ARG A 4 7.17 -13.95 -15.98
C ARG A 4 5.82 -14.66 -16.09
N LEU A 5 5.71 -15.87 -15.56
CA LEU A 5 4.46 -16.63 -15.57
C LEU A 5 3.37 -15.95 -14.72
N GLN A 6 3.74 -15.32 -13.61
CA GLN A 6 2.82 -14.55 -12.78
C GLN A 6 2.33 -13.28 -13.50
N LEU A 7 3.18 -12.64 -14.31
CA LEU A 7 2.79 -11.51 -15.14
C LEU A 7 1.78 -11.91 -16.23
N GLU A 8 1.95 -13.07 -16.86
CA GLU A 8 0.95 -13.61 -17.80
C GLU A 8 -0.40 -13.85 -17.11
N LEU A 9 -0.37 -14.51 -15.94
CA LEU A 9 -1.58 -14.74 -15.15
C LEU A 9 -2.30 -13.45 -14.76
N ALA A 10 -1.54 -12.41 -14.35
CA ALA A 10 -2.12 -11.12 -14.00
C ALA A 10 -2.81 -10.44 -15.19
N LYS A 11 -2.25 -10.55 -16.39
CA LYS A 11 -2.90 -10.05 -17.62
C LYS A 11 -4.17 -10.82 -17.94
N GLU A 12 -4.12 -12.15 -17.90
CA GLU A 12 -5.30 -13.00 -18.13
C GLU A 12 -6.43 -12.69 -17.16
N ALA A 13 -6.10 -12.42 -15.89
CA ALA A 13 -7.06 -12.08 -14.85
C ALA A 13 -7.43 -10.58 -14.80
N ASN A 14 -6.80 -9.74 -15.63
CA ASN A 14 -6.92 -8.28 -15.60
C ASN A 14 -6.70 -7.67 -14.20
N LEU A 15 -5.62 -8.08 -13.53
CA LEU A 15 -5.26 -7.64 -12.17
C LEU A 15 -4.00 -6.78 -12.17
N PRO A 16 -3.92 -5.77 -11.27
CA PRO A 16 -2.67 -5.06 -11.02
C PRO A 16 -1.63 -5.98 -10.37
N VAL A 17 -0.36 -5.67 -10.59
CA VAL A 17 0.79 -6.45 -10.08
C VAL A 17 1.54 -5.63 -9.05
N GLN A 18 1.76 -6.18 -7.86
CA GLN A 18 2.71 -5.62 -6.90
C GLN A 18 4.02 -6.42 -6.92
N ILE A 19 5.13 -5.73 -7.15
CA ILE A 19 6.49 -6.28 -7.16
C ILE A 19 7.16 -5.98 -5.83
N HIS A 20 7.59 -7.01 -5.11
CA HIS A 20 8.49 -6.85 -3.97
C HIS A 20 9.94 -6.73 -4.46
N THR A 21 10.56 -5.56 -4.30
CA THR A 21 11.95 -5.35 -4.72
C THR A 21 12.95 -5.99 -3.76
N PRO A 22 14.07 -6.54 -4.25
CA PRO A 22 15.01 -7.30 -3.41
C PRO A 22 15.71 -6.42 -2.38
N HIS A 23 16.19 -7.05 -1.30
CA HIS A 23 16.96 -6.38 -0.25
C HIS A 23 18.39 -6.02 -0.68
N ARG A 24 19.02 -6.83 -1.54
CA ARG A 24 20.40 -6.65 -2.04
C ARG A 24 20.37 -6.31 -3.53
N TYR A 25 21.35 -5.53 -4.00
CA TYR A 25 21.39 -5.03 -5.39
C TYR A 25 20.05 -4.39 -5.81
N LYS A 26 19.42 -3.65 -4.89
CA LYS A 26 18.04 -3.18 -5.00
C LYS A 26 17.80 -2.43 -6.30
N LYS A 27 18.65 -1.45 -6.63
CA LYS A 27 18.54 -0.69 -7.89
C LYS A 27 18.48 -1.59 -9.12
N HIS A 28 19.47 -2.45 -9.32
CA HIS A 28 19.50 -3.36 -10.47
C HIS A 28 18.33 -4.37 -10.45
N GLY A 29 17.95 -4.86 -9.26
CA GLY A 29 16.80 -5.74 -9.11
C GLY A 29 15.48 -5.07 -9.48
N THR A 30 15.28 -3.82 -9.05
CA THR A 30 14.11 -3.01 -9.38
C THR A 30 14.05 -2.72 -10.88
N GLN A 31 15.16 -2.28 -11.47
CA GLN A 31 15.31 -2.07 -12.92
C GLN A 31 14.92 -3.32 -13.70
N ARG A 32 15.53 -4.46 -13.36
CA ARG A 32 15.25 -5.72 -14.04
C ARG A 32 13.80 -6.14 -13.90
N SER A 33 13.17 -5.93 -12.75
CA SER A 33 11.76 -6.26 -12.56
C SER A 33 10.82 -5.39 -13.41
N MET A 34 11.10 -4.08 -13.52
CA MET A 34 10.37 -3.17 -14.39
C MET A 34 10.58 -3.50 -15.87
N ASP A 35 11.80 -3.81 -16.29
CA ASP A 35 12.11 -4.21 -17.67
C ASP A 35 11.32 -5.46 -18.07
N ILE A 36 11.25 -6.45 -17.18
CA ILE A 36 10.49 -7.67 -17.43
C ILE A 36 8.99 -7.39 -17.50
N ALA A 37 8.45 -6.48 -16.67
CA ALA A 37 7.03 -6.10 -16.76
C ALA A 37 6.70 -5.50 -18.13
N ILE A 38 7.57 -4.61 -18.64
CA ILE A 38 7.43 -3.99 -19.97
C ILE A 38 7.64 -5.02 -21.10
N GLU A 39 8.65 -5.90 -20.98
CA GLU A 39 8.93 -7.02 -21.91
C GLU A 39 7.68 -7.89 -22.09
N HIS A 40 6.92 -8.09 -21.01
CA HIS A 40 5.67 -8.85 -21.00
C HIS A 40 4.42 -8.02 -21.33
N GLY A 41 4.57 -6.75 -21.73
CA GLY A 41 3.48 -5.91 -22.22
C GLY A 41 2.53 -5.38 -21.16
N LEU A 42 2.93 -5.35 -19.89
CA LEU A 42 2.14 -4.67 -18.86
C LEU A 42 2.28 -3.15 -19.02
N SER A 43 1.16 -2.44 -18.85
CA SER A 43 1.21 -1.00 -18.63
C SER A 43 1.93 -0.70 -17.31
N PRO A 44 2.88 0.26 -17.25
CA PRO A 44 3.50 0.66 -15.99
C PRO A 44 2.49 1.09 -14.92
N GLN A 45 1.35 1.65 -15.32
CA GLN A 45 0.29 2.06 -14.39
C GLN A 45 -0.45 0.87 -13.76
N MET A 46 -0.31 -0.34 -14.29
CA MET A 46 -0.84 -1.57 -13.67
C MET A 46 0.15 -2.22 -12.71
N VAL A 47 1.31 -1.60 -12.47
CA VAL A 47 2.41 -2.21 -11.72
C VAL A 47 2.84 -1.31 -10.56
N ILE A 48 2.73 -1.84 -9.35
CA ILE A 48 3.18 -1.25 -8.11
C ILE A 48 4.56 -1.83 -7.78
N VAL A 49 5.59 -1.00 -7.83
CA VAL A 49 6.93 -1.37 -7.37
C VAL A 49 7.00 -1.03 -5.90
N ASP A 50 7.11 -2.03 -5.02
CA ASP A 50 7.11 -1.82 -3.57
C ASP A 50 8.53 -1.92 -2.95
N HIS A 51 8.66 -1.44 -1.71
CA HIS A 51 9.93 -1.28 -0.99
C HIS A 51 10.94 -0.37 -1.69
N ASN A 52 10.49 0.73 -2.29
CA ASN A 52 11.39 1.75 -2.81
C ASN A 52 12.20 2.44 -1.72
N ASN A 53 13.29 3.06 -2.15
CA ASN A 53 14.09 3.99 -1.38
C ASN A 53 14.54 5.15 -2.30
N GLU A 54 15.41 6.01 -1.82
CA GLU A 54 15.95 7.18 -2.52
C GLU A 54 16.69 6.80 -3.82
N GLU A 55 17.26 5.59 -3.89
CA GLU A 55 18.00 5.14 -5.07
C GLU A 55 17.10 4.67 -6.22
N THR A 56 15.85 4.29 -5.92
CA THR A 56 14.94 3.68 -6.91
C THR A 56 13.75 4.54 -7.28
N VAL A 57 13.26 5.38 -6.36
CA VAL A 57 12.04 6.19 -6.53
C VAL A 57 12.00 6.96 -7.85
N LYS A 58 13.09 7.66 -8.19
CA LYS A 58 13.13 8.52 -9.36
C LYS A 58 12.87 7.72 -10.63
N GLU A 59 13.57 6.60 -10.80
CA GLU A 59 13.44 5.79 -12.01
C GLU A 59 12.05 5.13 -12.10
N VAL A 60 11.51 4.66 -10.98
CA VAL A 60 10.15 4.09 -10.93
C VAL A 60 9.12 5.11 -11.42
N LEU A 61 9.19 6.36 -10.90
CA LEU A 61 8.29 7.43 -11.29
C LEU A 61 8.50 7.90 -12.73
N ASP A 62 9.75 8.08 -13.17
CA ASP A 62 10.12 8.49 -14.53
C ASP A 62 9.59 7.49 -15.58
N ARG A 63 9.56 6.20 -15.22
CA ARG A 63 9.05 5.12 -16.09
C ARG A 63 7.54 4.90 -15.98
N GLY A 64 6.84 5.70 -15.18
CA GLY A 64 5.37 5.71 -15.08
C GLY A 64 4.78 4.64 -14.16
N PHE A 65 5.59 3.96 -13.35
CA PHE A 65 5.12 2.97 -12.37
C PHE A 65 4.58 3.64 -11.10
N TRP A 66 3.84 2.88 -10.28
CA TRP A 66 3.53 3.28 -8.91
C TRP A 66 4.69 2.97 -7.97
N ALA A 67 5.05 3.92 -7.11
CA ALA A 67 6.12 3.78 -6.13
C ALA A 67 5.54 3.53 -4.73
N GLY A 68 5.58 2.27 -4.30
CA GLY A 68 5.25 1.85 -2.94
C GLY A 68 6.45 1.97 -2.00
N PHE A 69 6.19 2.47 -0.80
CA PHE A 69 7.17 2.61 0.28
C PHE A 69 6.68 1.92 1.54
N THR A 70 7.42 0.91 1.98
CA THR A 70 7.18 0.28 3.28
C THR A 70 7.98 1.01 4.35
N ILE A 71 7.26 1.58 5.32
CA ILE A 71 7.84 2.09 6.55
C ILE A 71 7.99 0.94 7.51
N TYR A 72 9.24 0.61 7.83
CA TYR A 72 9.55 -0.54 8.66
C TYR A 72 10.76 -0.23 9.54
N PRO A 73 10.65 -0.38 10.87
CA PRO A 73 11.76 -0.12 11.77
C PRO A 73 13.06 -0.82 11.38
N PHE A 74 14.18 -0.11 11.56
CA PHE A 74 15.58 -0.60 11.46
C PHE A 74 16.07 -1.10 10.09
N THR A 75 15.21 -1.60 9.21
CA THR A 75 15.65 -2.35 8.01
C THR A 75 15.18 -1.77 6.69
N LYS A 76 14.23 -0.82 6.69
CA LYS A 76 13.64 -0.21 5.47
C LYS A 76 13.63 1.32 5.55
N MET A 77 12.60 1.95 4.99
CA MET A 77 12.35 3.38 5.09
C MET A 77 11.84 3.75 6.48
N GLY A 78 12.12 4.98 6.90
CA GLY A 78 11.54 5.60 8.09
C GLY A 78 10.61 6.76 7.72
N ASN A 79 9.81 7.24 8.68
CA ASN A 79 8.83 8.30 8.47
C ASN A 79 9.48 9.59 7.91
N GLU A 80 10.58 10.05 8.51
CA GLU A 80 11.28 11.29 8.09
C GLU A 80 11.79 11.19 6.65
N ARG A 81 12.40 10.07 6.30
CA ARG A 81 12.87 9.82 4.92
C ARG A 81 11.71 9.80 3.93
N MET A 82 10.55 9.26 4.33
CA MET A 82 9.36 9.29 3.50
C MET A 82 8.86 10.73 3.27
N VAL A 83 8.89 11.59 4.29
CA VAL A 83 8.53 13.01 4.14
C VAL A 83 9.45 13.70 3.15
N GLU A 84 10.77 13.47 3.21
CA GLU A 84 11.72 14.04 2.26
C GLU A 84 11.50 13.53 0.83
N ILE A 85 11.13 12.26 0.65
CA ILE A 85 10.70 11.73 -0.65
C ILE A 85 9.51 12.53 -1.20
N VAL A 86 8.46 12.76 -0.40
CA VAL A 86 7.29 13.50 -0.88
C VAL A 86 7.63 14.97 -1.18
N LYS A 87 8.47 15.62 -0.36
CA LYS A 87 8.96 16.99 -0.62
C LYS A 87 9.71 17.07 -1.95
N GLN A 88 10.54 16.06 -2.27
CA GLN A 88 11.39 16.06 -3.46
C GLN A 88 10.63 15.67 -4.74
N TYR A 89 9.77 14.66 -4.67
CA TYR A 89 9.16 14.04 -5.85
C TYR A 89 7.65 14.33 -6.00
N GLY A 90 7.03 14.97 -5.00
CA GLY A 90 5.60 15.19 -4.94
C GLY A 90 4.82 13.98 -4.43
N SER A 91 3.51 14.01 -4.62
CA SER A 91 2.57 12.98 -4.14
C SER A 91 2.08 12.05 -5.25
N ASP A 92 2.25 12.42 -6.52
CA ASP A 92 1.74 11.66 -7.67
C ASP A 92 2.40 10.29 -7.77
N ARG A 93 1.58 9.23 -7.87
CA ARG A 93 1.99 7.81 -7.92
C ARG A 93 2.85 7.30 -6.75
N ILE A 94 2.91 8.00 -5.64
CA ILE A 94 3.62 7.58 -4.43
C ILE A 94 2.62 7.05 -3.40
N MET A 95 2.88 5.90 -2.79
CA MET A 95 2.03 5.37 -1.70
C MET A 95 2.87 4.78 -0.56
N VAL A 96 2.31 4.81 0.65
CA VAL A 96 2.98 4.32 1.86
C VAL A 96 2.22 3.16 2.51
N ASN A 97 2.95 2.16 3.01
CA ASN A 97 2.42 1.01 3.74
C ASN A 97 3.29 0.66 4.96
N SER A 98 2.76 -0.13 5.90
CA SER A 98 3.47 -0.55 7.11
C SER A 98 4.01 -1.99 7.05
N ALA A 99 3.67 -2.75 6.00
CA ALA A 99 3.76 -4.22 5.88
C ALA A 99 3.02 -5.02 6.96
N ALA A 100 3.07 -4.58 8.23
CA ALA A 100 2.44 -5.19 9.41
C ALA A 100 2.64 -6.71 9.46
N ASP A 101 3.86 -7.15 9.15
CA ASP A 101 4.24 -8.56 9.09
C ASP A 101 4.81 -9.07 10.43
N TRP A 102 5.29 -10.31 10.41
CA TRP A 102 5.75 -11.09 11.57
C TRP A 102 6.96 -10.51 12.31
N GLY A 103 7.69 -9.55 11.75
CA GLY A 103 8.80 -8.91 12.46
C GLY A 103 8.37 -7.71 13.31
N ILE A 104 9.34 -6.91 13.74
CA ILE A 104 9.08 -5.69 14.51
C ILE A 104 8.50 -4.63 13.55
N SER A 105 7.18 -4.62 13.42
CA SER A 105 6.41 -3.70 12.60
C SER A 105 5.60 -2.71 13.44
N ASP A 106 5.26 -1.57 12.86
CA ASP A 106 4.39 -0.57 13.48
C ASP A 106 3.11 -0.42 12.64
N PRO A 107 1.96 -0.97 13.09
CA PRO A 107 0.72 -0.88 12.33
C PRO A 107 0.24 0.57 12.15
N LEU A 108 0.75 1.52 12.96
CA LEU A 108 0.43 2.94 12.88
C LEU A 108 1.46 3.73 12.04
N ALA A 109 2.37 3.08 11.31
CA ALA A 109 3.39 3.79 10.55
C ALA A 109 2.80 4.75 9.49
N VAL A 110 1.71 4.35 8.81
CA VAL A 110 1.02 5.21 7.83
C VAL A 110 0.44 6.48 8.49
N PRO A 111 -0.42 6.41 9.53
CA PRO A 111 -0.92 7.63 10.17
C PRO A 111 0.16 8.45 10.88
N LYS A 112 1.23 7.83 11.40
CA LYS A 112 2.40 8.55 11.94
C LYS A 112 3.15 9.32 10.85
N THR A 113 3.34 8.72 9.68
CA THR A 113 3.90 9.41 8.51
C THR A 113 3.01 10.57 8.10
N ALA A 114 1.68 10.38 8.05
CA ALA A 114 0.73 11.44 7.75
C ALA A 114 0.83 12.63 8.71
N ALA A 115 0.88 12.35 10.02
CA ALA A 115 1.02 13.37 11.05
C ALA A 115 2.34 14.15 10.92
N LEU A 116 3.44 13.46 10.61
CA LEU A 116 4.73 14.09 10.38
C LEU A 116 4.73 14.96 9.11
N MET A 117 4.17 14.46 8.00
CA MET A 117 4.01 15.24 6.77
C MET A 117 3.21 16.53 7.01
N LEU A 118 2.15 16.45 7.83
CA LEU A 118 1.35 17.62 8.19
C LEU A 118 2.14 18.62 9.03
N ALA A 119 2.91 18.13 10.02
CA ALA A 119 3.78 18.98 10.85
C ALA A 119 4.88 19.67 10.03
N GLU A 120 5.35 19.01 8.98
CA GLU A 120 6.38 19.50 8.04
C GLU A 120 5.81 20.36 6.89
N GLY A 121 4.52 20.69 6.93
CA GLY A 121 3.89 21.63 6.00
C GLY A 121 3.47 21.07 4.65
N ILE A 122 3.43 19.74 4.49
CA ILE A 122 2.88 19.11 3.28
C ILE A 122 1.36 19.31 3.25
N ALA A 123 0.82 19.70 2.08
CA ALA A 123 -0.60 19.97 1.95
C ALA A 123 -1.45 18.71 2.19
N ARG A 124 -2.62 18.88 2.83
CA ARG A 124 -3.52 17.75 3.15
C ARG A 124 -3.89 16.90 1.94
N LYS A 125 -4.08 17.53 0.77
CA LYS A 125 -4.37 16.83 -0.49
C LYS A 125 -3.26 15.85 -0.88
N ASP A 126 -2.00 16.23 -0.65
CA ASP A 126 -0.82 15.44 -1.02
C ASP A 126 -0.62 14.30 -0.02
N ILE A 127 -0.91 14.56 1.27
CA ILE A 127 -0.97 13.54 2.30
C ILE A 127 -2.03 12.50 1.95
N GLU A 128 -3.24 12.92 1.61
CA GLU A 128 -4.34 12.03 1.22
C GLU A 128 -4.00 11.16 0.01
N LEU A 129 -3.35 11.74 -1.01
CA LEU A 129 -2.83 10.99 -2.15
C LEU A 129 -1.87 9.89 -1.70
N VAL A 130 -0.85 10.24 -0.92
CA VAL A 130 0.20 9.31 -0.48
C VAL A 130 -0.32 8.22 0.46
N THR A 131 -1.27 8.55 1.34
CA THR A 131 -1.72 7.62 2.39
C THR A 131 -2.99 6.86 2.05
N TYR A 132 -3.69 7.24 0.99
CA TYR A 132 -4.99 6.66 0.67
C TYR A 132 -5.26 6.60 -0.83
N ARG A 133 -5.43 7.75 -1.49
CA ARG A 133 -6.05 7.80 -2.81
C ARG A 133 -5.22 7.11 -3.89
N ASN A 134 -3.90 7.23 -3.88
CA ASN A 134 -3.03 6.54 -4.83
C ASN A 134 -3.13 5.00 -4.72
N ALA A 135 -3.28 4.47 -3.51
CA ALA A 135 -3.45 3.02 -3.33
C ALA A 135 -4.80 2.57 -3.91
N ILE A 136 -5.87 3.33 -3.65
CA ILE A 136 -7.19 3.06 -4.24
C ILE A 136 -7.14 3.13 -5.76
N ASP A 137 -6.50 4.15 -6.33
CA ASP A 137 -6.40 4.32 -7.78
C ASP A 137 -5.56 3.20 -8.42
N ALA A 138 -4.47 2.76 -7.77
CA ALA A 138 -3.63 1.68 -8.26
C ALA A 138 -4.34 0.31 -8.21
N PHE A 139 -4.85 -0.10 -7.05
CA PHE A 139 -5.48 -1.41 -6.87
C PHE A 139 -6.92 -1.48 -7.40
N GLY A 140 -7.61 -0.34 -7.45
CA GLY A 140 -8.98 -0.20 -7.95
C GLY A 140 -9.12 -0.47 -9.45
N GLN A 141 -8.03 -0.46 -10.21
CA GLN A 141 -8.00 -0.90 -11.61
C GLN A 141 -8.50 -2.34 -11.81
N SER A 142 -8.47 -3.17 -10.77
CA SER A 142 -9.06 -4.51 -10.75
C SER A 142 -10.60 -4.53 -10.77
N ASN A 143 -11.26 -3.40 -10.48
CA ASN A 143 -12.69 -3.29 -10.19
C ASN A 143 -13.16 -4.13 -8.99
N GLN A 144 -12.25 -4.59 -8.13
CA GLN A 144 -12.58 -5.37 -6.92
C GLN A 144 -12.65 -4.51 -5.65
N ILE A 145 -12.37 -3.21 -5.76
CA ILE A 145 -12.47 -2.27 -4.65
C ILE A 145 -13.70 -1.40 -4.86
N ASN A 146 -14.64 -1.49 -3.92
CA ASN A 146 -15.78 -0.59 -3.85
C ASN A 146 -15.56 0.45 -2.74
N VAL A 147 -15.13 1.65 -3.12
CA VAL A 147 -14.79 2.71 -2.16
C VAL A 147 -15.99 3.10 -1.28
N SER A 148 -17.21 2.99 -1.81
CA SER A 148 -18.43 3.33 -1.07
C SER A 148 -18.66 2.43 0.15
N GLU A 149 -18.10 1.21 0.16
CA GLU A 149 -18.16 0.32 1.33
C GLU A 149 -17.34 0.84 2.52
N PHE A 150 -16.34 1.70 2.27
CA PHE A 150 -15.54 2.31 3.34
C PHE A 150 -16.20 3.58 3.92
N GLU A 151 -17.03 4.25 3.13
CA GLU A 151 -17.71 5.50 3.50
C GLU A 151 -18.99 5.24 4.30
N ILE A 152 -19.64 4.10 4.04
CA ILE A 152 -20.78 3.63 4.82
C ILE A 152 -20.24 3.08 6.14
N GLY A 153 -20.54 3.77 7.25
CA GLY A 153 -20.22 3.28 8.59
C GLY A 153 -20.66 1.82 8.74
N THR A 154 -19.76 0.96 9.23
CA THR A 154 -20.07 -0.46 9.39
C THR A 154 -20.89 -0.66 10.66
N ASP A 155 -22.09 -1.22 10.51
CA ASP A 155 -22.86 -1.74 11.64
C ASP A 155 -22.09 -2.92 12.24
N ILE A 156 -21.50 -2.71 13.43
CA ILE A 156 -20.74 -3.75 14.11
C ILE A 156 -21.71 -4.63 14.90
N ASP A 157 -21.97 -5.83 14.39
CA ASP A 157 -22.73 -6.86 15.09
C ASP A 157 -21.84 -8.07 15.39
N GLN A 158 -21.34 -8.14 16.63
CA GLN A 158 -20.47 -9.22 17.09
C GLN A 158 -21.20 -10.55 17.31
N SER A 159 -22.54 -10.58 17.18
CA SER A 159 -23.32 -11.84 17.24
C SER A 159 -23.25 -12.63 15.93
N ARG A 160 -22.91 -11.96 14.82
CA ARG A 160 -22.78 -12.60 13.51
C ARG A 160 -21.64 -13.63 13.51
N LYS A 161 -21.86 -14.72 12.79
CA LYS A 161 -20.85 -15.75 12.54
C LYS A 161 -20.37 -15.66 11.10
N PHE A 162 -19.09 -15.92 10.87
CA PHE A 162 -18.51 -16.07 9.54
C PHE A 162 -18.07 -17.52 9.37
N GLU A 163 -18.72 -18.25 8.46
CA GLU A 163 -18.50 -19.70 8.26
C GLU A 163 -18.56 -20.51 9.57
N GLY A 164 -19.50 -20.14 10.45
CA GLY A 164 -19.67 -20.77 11.77
C GLY A 164 -18.71 -20.29 12.86
N ASN A 165 -17.67 -19.53 12.51
CA ASN A 165 -16.72 -18.94 13.45
C ASN A 165 -17.27 -17.66 14.10
N THR A 166 -16.87 -17.40 15.34
CA THR A 166 -17.21 -16.18 16.10
C THR A 166 -15.94 -15.52 16.65
N ILE A 167 -15.96 -14.18 16.74
CA ILE A 167 -14.88 -13.41 17.38
C ILE A 167 -14.96 -13.47 18.91
N LEU A 168 -16.11 -13.85 19.47
CA LEU A 168 -16.35 -13.90 20.91
C LEU A 168 -15.53 -15.04 21.53
N ARG A 169 -14.86 -14.75 22.65
CA ARG A 169 -14.08 -15.72 23.42
C ARG A 169 -14.63 -15.80 24.85
N GLY A 170 -14.59 -16.99 25.47
CA GLY A 170 -14.85 -17.14 26.90
C GLY A 170 -16.22 -16.65 27.39
N GLY A 171 -17.29 -16.79 26.61
CA GLY A 171 -18.65 -16.39 27.04
C GLY A 171 -18.93 -14.89 26.99
N GLN A 172 -18.11 -14.10 26.29
CA GLN A 172 -18.38 -12.70 26.00
C GLN A 172 -19.78 -12.50 25.41
N GLN A 173 -20.49 -11.46 25.88
CA GLN A 173 -21.74 -11.02 25.28
C GLN A 173 -21.44 -10.17 24.04
N PRO A 174 -22.14 -10.38 22.91
CA PRO A 174 -21.90 -9.64 21.69
C PRO A 174 -22.25 -8.15 21.87
N ARG A 175 -21.36 -7.26 21.41
CA ARG A 175 -21.70 -5.84 21.18
C ARG A 175 -22.35 -5.70 19.81
N ILE A 176 -23.52 -5.05 19.77
CA ILE A 176 -24.23 -4.72 18.54
C ILE A 176 -24.36 -3.20 18.54
N ASP A 177 -23.41 -2.52 17.89
CA ASP A 177 -23.31 -1.07 17.90
C ASP A 177 -23.50 -0.51 16.49
N LYS A 178 -24.50 0.37 16.34
CA LYS A 178 -24.78 1.10 15.10
C LYS A 178 -23.94 2.37 14.96
N SER A 179 -23.16 2.71 15.98
CA SER A 179 -22.42 3.98 16.08
C SER A 179 -20.94 3.78 16.34
N SER A 180 -20.40 2.61 16.02
CA SER A 180 -18.99 2.32 16.23
C SER A 180 -18.11 2.97 15.16
N ILE A 181 -17.71 4.22 15.42
CA ILE A 181 -16.56 4.84 14.78
C ILE A 181 -15.34 4.45 15.62
N ILE A 182 -14.61 3.38 15.27
CA ILE A 182 -13.31 3.09 15.91
C ILE A 182 -12.34 4.17 15.40
N ILE A 183 -11.57 4.91 16.23
CA ILE A 183 -10.48 4.48 17.12
C ILE A 183 -10.49 5.34 18.40
N SER A 184 -10.52 4.69 19.57
CA SER A 184 -10.16 5.27 20.89
C SER A 184 -8.93 4.56 21.44
#